data_AF-A0A1G7B0K4-F1
#
_entry.id   AF-A0A1G7B0K4-F1
#
_cell.length_a   1.000
_cell.length_b   1.000
_cell.length_c   1.000
_cell.angle_alpha   90.00
_cell.angle_beta   90.00
_cell.angle_gamma   90.00
#
_symmetry.space_group_name_H-M   'P 1'
#
loop_
_entity.id
_entity.type
_entity.pdbx_description
1 polymer ?
#
loop_
_entity_poly.entity_id
_entity_poly.type
_entity_poly.pdbx_seq_one_letter_code
_entity_poly.pdbx_strand_id
1 'polypeptide(L)'
;MSAFERAMRSVGDLDDEFYLDERQRDVWNEAAAVGFQLFLWAALAAAAVLPWVAGRTGAWIGLGLLVAAAVISIATIEFARRRHVDLHATAFRVRPRLFLAGALYAVGVVGLIDRLVVAGAQDGASTWSGAAVGAAVGIAGAALVVRAKQRRQARFEAAEDLV
;
A
#
# COMPACT_ATOMS: atom_id res chain seq x y z
N MET A 1 -17.21 -19.21 -2.50
CA MET A 1 -16.26 -18.36 -1.74
C MET A 1 -14.84 -18.84 -2.04
N SER A 2 -13.95 -17.93 -2.42
CA SER A 2 -12.55 -18.23 -2.76
C SER A 2 -11.67 -18.47 -1.51
N ALA A 3 -10.53 -19.14 -1.67
CA ALA A 3 -9.56 -19.36 -0.57
C ALA A 3 -9.09 -18.04 0.06
N PHE A 4 -8.88 -17.01 -0.77
CA PHE A 4 -8.55 -15.66 -0.32
C PHE A 4 -9.65 -15.06 0.56
N GLU A 5 -10.92 -15.11 0.13
CA GLU A 5 -12.03 -14.57 0.93
C GLU A 5 -12.18 -15.30 2.26
N ARG A 6 -11.99 -16.63 2.26
CA ARG A 6 -12.02 -17.42 3.50
C ARG A 6 -10.91 -16.99 4.46
N ALA A 7 -9.69 -16.80 3.95
CA ALA A 7 -8.57 -16.33 4.77
C ALA A 7 -8.83 -14.92 5.33
N MET A 8 -9.32 -13.99 4.51
CA MET A 8 -9.61 -12.63 4.98
C MET A 8 -10.75 -12.58 6.00
N ARG A 9 -11.77 -13.43 5.85
CA ARG A 9 -12.83 -13.58 6.87
C ARG A 9 -12.29 -14.09 8.18
N SER A 10 -11.39 -15.08 8.15
CA SER A 10 -10.74 -15.60 9.36
C SER A 10 -9.81 -14.57 10.01
N VAL A 11 -9.07 -13.79 9.21
CA VAL A 11 -8.20 -12.71 9.75
C VAL A 11 -9.01 -11.61 10.42
N GLY A 12 -10.16 -11.24 9.85
CA GLY A 12 -11.05 -10.21 10.41
C GLY A 12 -12.10 -10.73 11.39
N ASP A 13 -12.08 -12.03 11.68
CA ASP A 13 -13.08 -12.74 12.49
C ASP A 13 -14.54 -12.45 12.09
N LEU A 14 -14.80 -12.36 10.78
CA LEU A 14 -16.06 -11.84 10.22
C LEU A 14 -17.25 -12.81 10.30
N ASP A 15 -17.08 -13.92 11.01
CA ASP A 15 -18.11 -14.95 11.25
C ASP A 15 -18.63 -14.91 12.70
N ASP A 16 -18.11 -14.02 13.55
CA ASP A 16 -18.54 -13.86 14.94
C ASP A 16 -19.95 -13.23 15.07
N GLU A 17 -20.69 -13.62 16.12
CA GLU A 17 -22.04 -13.09 16.43
C GLU A 17 -22.04 -11.56 16.60
N PHE A 18 -20.90 -10.97 16.98
CA PHE A 18 -20.67 -9.52 17.03
C PHE A 18 -21.10 -8.79 15.76
N TYR A 19 -20.91 -9.40 14.59
CA TYR A 19 -21.23 -8.78 13.29
C TYR A 19 -22.73 -8.83 12.94
N LEU A 20 -23.58 -9.44 13.77
CA LEU A 20 -25.04 -9.45 13.63
C LEU A 20 -25.67 -8.13 14.10
N ASP A 21 -25.03 -7.39 15.00
CA ASP A 21 -25.46 -6.05 15.41
C ASP A 21 -24.90 -4.98 14.47
N GLU A 22 -25.78 -4.34 13.70
CA GLU A 22 -25.42 -3.32 12.72
C GLU A 22 -24.68 -2.14 13.36
N ARG A 23 -25.07 -1.71 14.56
CA ARG A 23 -24.45 -0.56 15.24
C ARG A 23 -23.02 -0.87 15.67
N GLN A 24 -22.81 -2.05 16.23
CA GLN A 24 -21.47 -2.48 16.66
C GLN A 24 -20.54 -2.69 15.48
N ARG A 25 -21.07 -3.30 14.40
CA ARG A 25 -20.34 -3.47 13.14
C ARG A 25 -19.85 -2.14 12.57
N ASP A 26 -20.70 -1.11 12.56
CA ASP A 26 -20.34 0.18 11.97
C ASP A 26 -19.25 0.91 12.78
N VAL A 27 -19.38 0.94 14.11
CA VAL A 27 -18.35 1.52 14.99
C VAL A 27 -17.03 0.77 14.87
N TRP A 28 -17.07 -0.56 14.77
CA TRP A 28 -15.88 -1.38 14.56
C TRP A 28 -15.22 -1.11 13.22
N ASN A 29 -16.01 -0.97 12.14
CA ASN A 29 -15.49 -0.63 10.82
C ASN A 29 -14.82 0.75 10.81
N GLU A 30 -15.38 1.74 11.50
CA GLU A 30 -14.75 3.05 11.68
C GLU A 30 -13.41 2.93 12.43
N ALA A 31 -13.39 2.21 13.55
CA ALA A 31 -12.19 1.96 14.33
C ALA A 31 -11.10 1.24 13.52
N ALA A 32 -11.48 0.20 12.77
CA ALA A 32 -10.59 -0.54 11.89
C ALA A 32 -10.03 0.34 10.77
N ALA A 33 -10.84 1.24 10.19
CA ALA A 33 -10.39 2.19 9.20
C ALA A 33 -9.35 3.18 9.76
N VAL A 34 -9.59 3.69 10.98
CA VAL A 34 -8.62 4.54 11.70
C VAL A 34 -7.33 3.77 11.99
N GLY A 35 -7.44 2.55 12.52
CA GLY A 35 -6.29 1.69 12.83
C GLY A 35 -5.45 1.38 11.60
N PHE A 36 -6.09 1.02 10.48
CA PHE A 36 -5.40 0.79 9.21
C PHE A 36 -4.69 2.04 8.70
N GLN A 37 -5.35 3.21 8.78
CA GLN A 37 -4.73 4.47 8.37
C GLN A 37 -3.54 4.86 9.25
N LEU A 38 -3.62 4.64 10.57
CA LEU A 38 -2.52 4.85 11.52
C LEU A 38 -1.34 3.92 11.22
N PHE A 39 -1.61 2.63 10.95
CA PHE A 39 -0.59 1.68 10.54
C PHE A 39 0.14 2.16 9.28
N LEU A 40 -0.59 2.59 8.24
CA LEU A 40 0.04 3.11 7.02
C LEU A 40 0.92 4.34 7.29
N TRP A 41 0.47 5.25 8.14
CA TRP A 41 1.27 6.41 8.53
C TRP A 41 2.54 6.02 9.29
N ALA A 42 2.41 5.13 10.27
CA ALA A 42 3.55 4.63 11.04
C ALA A 42 4.56 3.90 10.15
N ALA A 43 4.09 3.04 9.25
CA ALA A 43 4.93 2.32 8.29
C ALA A 43 5.69 3.29 7.35
N LEU A 44 5.00 4.30 6.80
CA LEU A 44 5.62 5.31 5.93
C LEU A 44 6.63 6.17 6.69
N ALA A 45 6.30 6.63 7.89
CA ALA A 45 7.21 7.43 8.70
C ALA A 45 8.46 6.63 9.11
N ALA A 46 8.28 5.39 9.55
CA ALA A 46 9.39 4.52 9.92
C ALA A 46 10.28 4.21 8.69
N ALA A 47 9.69 3.88 7.54
CA ALA A 47 10.44 3.65 6.31
C ALA A 47 11.17 4.90 5.82
N ALA A 48 10.63 6.09 6.09
CA ALA A 48 11.29 7.36 5.77
C ALA A 48 12.50 7.64 6.68
N VAL A 49 12.46 7.24 7.96
CA VAL A 49 13.48 7.60 8.95
C VAL A 49 14.58 6.54 9.09
N LEU A 50 14.22 5.27 9.11
CA LEU A 50 15.12 4.16 9.43
C LEU A 50 16.38 4.08 8.54
N PRO A 51 16.33 4.27 7.21
CA PRO A 51 17.53 4.23 6.37
C PRO A 51 18.60 5.27 6.77
N TRP A 52 18.16 6.41 7.33
CA TRP A 52 19.06 7.50 7.70
C TRP A 52 19.66 7.30 9.10
N VAL A 53 18.84 6.83 10.05
CA VAL A 53 19.24 6.69 11.45
C VAL A 53 19.94 5.35 11.74
N ALA A 54 19.50 4.27 11.09
CA ALA A 54 19.99 2.91 11.33
C ALA A 54 20.73 2.33 10.10
N GLY A 55 21.10 3.17 9.14
CA GLY A 55 21.92 2.81 7.98
C GLY A 55 21.33 1.66 7.16
N ARG A 56 22.19 0.69 6.77
CA ARG A 56 21.81 -0.44 5.92
C ARG A 56 20.76 -1.36 6.57
N THR A 57 20.87 -1.62 7.88
CA THR A 57 19.89 -2.41 8.62
C THR A 57 18.54 -1.69 8.65
N GLY A 58 18.55 -0.39 8.94
CA GLY A 58 17.35 0.44 8.89
C GLY A 58 16.69 0.45 7.51
N ALA A 59 17.49 0.44 6.45
CA ALA A 59 16.98 0.36 5.08
C ALA A 59 16.26 -0.96 4.80
N TRP A 60 16.81 -2.11 5.21
CA TRP A 60 16.10 -3.39 5.05
C TRP A 60 14.80 -3.47 5.83
N ILE A 61 14.78 -2.95 7.07
CA ILE A 61 13.55 -2.89 7.87
C ILE A 61 12.53 -1.97 7.19
N GLY A 62 12.96 -0.79 6.74
CA GLY A 62 12.12 0.15 6.00
C GLY A 62 11.52 -0.46 4.72
N LEU A 63 12.31 -1.24 3.96
CA LEU A 63 11.82 -1.96 2.79
C LEU A 63 10.74 -2.97 3.17
N GLY A 64 10.98 -3.77 4.23
CA GLY A 64 10.02 -4.72 4.74
C GLY A 64 8.70 -4.07 5.13
N LEU A 65 8.74 -2.90 5.79
CA LEU A 65 7.55 -2.13 6.15
C LEU A 65 6.77 -1.63 4.93
N LEU A 66 7.46 -1.12 3.89
CA LEU A 66 6.81 -0.68 2.66
C LEU A 66 6.15 -1.85 1.91
N VAL A 67 6.82 -3.00 1.84
CA VAL A 67 6.27 -4.21 1.24
C VAL A 67 5.05 -4.69 2.03
N ALA A 68 5.13 -4.78 3.36
CA ALA A 68 4.01 -5.17 4.21
C ALA A 68 2.82 -4.21 4.04
N ALA A 69 3.06 -2.89 4.06
CA ALA A 69 2.03 -1.89 3.84
C ALA A 69 1.37 -2.02 2.47
N ALA A 70 2.15 -2.28 1.42
CA ALA A 70 1.62 -2.52 0.07
C ALA A 70 0.77 -3.79 0.01
N VAL A 71 1.24 -4.90 0.56
CA VAL A 71 0.52 -6.19 0.57
C VAL A 71 -0.80 -6.07 1.32
N ILE A 72 -0.81 -5.48 2.52
CA ILE A 72 -2.03 -5.28 3.31
C ILE A 72 -3.00 -4.36 2.54
N SER A 73 -2.50 -3.27 1.95
CA SER A 73 -3.35 -2.36 1.16
C SER A 73 -3.99 -3.06 -0.04
N ILE A 74 -3.22 -3.89 -0.76
CA ILE A 74 -3.73 -4.68 -1.89
C ILE A 74 -4.78 -5.67 -1.41
N ALA A 75 -4.54 -6.39 -0.31
CA ALA A 75 -5.47 -7.35 0.26
C ALA A 75 -6.79 -6.66 0.67
N THR A 76 -6.72 -5.52 1.35
CA THR A 76 -7.90 -4.74 1.76
C THR A 76 -8.70 -4.26 0.55
N ILE A 77 -8.03 -3.69 -0.47
CA ILE A 77 -8.68 -3.25 -1.71
C ILE A 77 -9.33 -4.42 -2.44
N GLU A 78 -8.64 -5.55 -2.55
CA GLU A 78 -9.14 -6.73 -3.24
C GLU A 78 -10.35 -7.33 -2.53
N PHE A 79 -10.29 -7.43 -1.20
CA PHE A 79 -11.41 -7.90 -0.39
C PHE A 79 -12.64 -6.99 -0.57
N ALA A 80 -12.45 -5.66 -0.54
CA ALA A 80 -13.52 -4.70 -0.77
C ALA A 80 -14.12 -4.83 -2.19
N ARG A 81 -13.27 -5.00 -3.22
CA ARG A 81 -13.72 -5.22 -4.61
C ARG A 81 -14.58 -6.47 -4.75
N ARG A 82 -14.18 -7.58 -4.13
CA ARG A 82 -14.94 -8.84 -4.16
C ARG A 82 -16.27 -8.76 -3.42
N ARG A 83 -16.41 -7.79 -2.50
CA ARG A 83 -17.67 -7.45 -1.83
C ARG A 83 -18.46 -6.35 -2.55
N HIS A 84 -18.14 -6.07 -3.81
CA HIS A 84 -18.82 -5.09 -4.65
C HIS A 84 -18.89 -3.67 -4.07
N VAL A 85 -17.92 -3.32 -3.21
CA VAL A 85 -17.79 -1.95 -2.71
C VAL A 85 -17.30 -1.07 -3.86
N ASP A 86 -18.07 -0.02 -4.17
CA ASP A 86 -17.67 0.97 -5.17
C ASP A 86 -16.51 1.83 -4.65
N LEU A 87 -15.29 1.45 -5.02
CA LEU A 87 -14.07 2.18 -4.69
C LEU A 87 -13.91 3.48 -5.50
N HIS A 88 -14.67 3.64 -6.59
CA HIS A 88 -14.57 4.81 -7.47
C HIS A 88 -15.34 6.00 -6.89
N ALA A 89 -16.45 5.77 -6.20
CA ALA A 89 -17.19 6.79 -5.47
C ALA A 89 -16.31 7.57 -4.47
N THR A 90 -15.28 6.95 -3.88
CA THR A 90 -14.42 7.56 -2.85
C THR A 90 -13.16 8.26 -3.42
N ALA A 91 -12.82 8.05 -4.70
CA ALA A 91 -11.46 8.27 -5.22
C ALA A 91 -11.13 9.70 -5.68
N PHE A 92 -12.08 10.65 -5.68
CA PHE A 92 -12.00 11.82 -6.56
C PHE A 92 -11.45 13.13 -5.97
N ARG A 93 -10.86 13.15 -4.77
CA ARG A 93 -10.24 14.38 -4.26
C ARG A 93 -8.82 14.15 -3.78
N VAL A 94 -7.86 14.83 -4.42
CA VAL A 94 -6.49 14.93 -3.93
C VAL A 94 -6.56 15.65 -2.60
N ARG A 95 -6.37 14.92 -1.50
CA ARG A 95 -6.38 15.50 -0.15
C ARG A 95 -4.96 15.90 0.24
N PRO A 96 -4.74 16.97 1.03
CA PRO A 96 -3.42 17.38 1.52
C PRO A 96 -2.61 16.22 2.12
N ARG A 97 -3.28 15.30 2.80
CA ARG A 97 -2.69 14.07 3.34
C ARG A 97 -1.92 13.21 2.32
N LEU A 98 -2.31 13.24 1.03
CA LEU A 98 -1.61 12.49 -0.01
C LEU A 98 -0.25 13.09 -0.34
N PHE A 99 -0.11 14.42 -0.27
CA PHE A 99 1.19 15.06 -0.46
C PHE A 99 2.15 14.69 0.66
N LEU A 100 1.68 14.69 1.92
CA LEU A 100 2.50 14.29 3.05
C LEU A 100 2.90 12.81 2.96
N ALA A 101 1.96 11.92 2.64
CA ALA A 101 2.26 10.50 2.44
C ALA A 101 3.25 10.29 1.29
N GLY A 102 3.07 11.01 0.17
CA GLY A 102 3.99 10.99 -0.97
C GLY A 102 5.39 11.48 -0.63
N ALA A 103 5.50 12.54 0.18
CA ALA A 103 6.78 13.05 0.65
C ALA A 103 7.52 12.03 1.54
N LEU A 104 6.82 11.43 2.52
CA LEU A 104 7.39 10.37 3.36
C LEU A 104 7.86 9.18 2.53
N TYR A 105 7.02 8.74 1.58
CA TYR A 105 7.37 7.66 0.66
C TYR A 105 8.63 7.99 -0.15
N ALA A 106 8.71 9.19 -0.73
CA ALA A 106 9.85 9.63 -1.51
C ALA A 106 11.14 9.65 -0.66
N VAL A 107 11.09 10.19 0.56
CA VAL A 107 12.25 10.20 1.48
C VAL A 107 12.70 8.78 1.82
N GLY A 108 11.75 7.86 2.08
CA GLY A 108 12.07 6.46 2.34
C GLY A 108 12.72 5.77 1.13
N VAL A 109 12.19 5.98 -0.07
CA VAL A 109 12.74 5.42 -1.32
C VAL A 109 14.15 5.95 -1.59
N VAL A 110 14.39 7.24 -1.40
CA VAL A 110 15.73 7.83 -1.54
C VAL A 110 16.71 7.19 -0.55
N GLY A 111 16.32 7.06 0.71
CA GLY A 111 17.14 6.41 1.74
C GLY A 111 17.42 4.93 1.42
N LEU A 112 16.43 4.21 0.88
CA LEU A 112 16.59 2.82 0.42
C LEU A 112 17.60 2.70 -0.72
N ILE A 113 17.48 3.57 -1.73
CA ILE A 113 18.39 3.58 -2.88
C ILE A 113 19.81 3.90 -2.43
N ASP A 114 19.99 4.94 -1.60
CA ASP A 114 21.30 5.33 -1.08
C ASP A 114 21.97 4.18 -0.32
N ARG A 115 21.25 3.57 0.63
CA ARG A 115 21.83 2.57 1.54
C ARG A 115 21.97 1.17 0.93
N LEU A 116 21.07 0.77 0.04
CA LEU A 116 21.05 -0.61 -0.47
C LEU A 116 21.63 -0.73 -1.88
N VAL A 117 21.53 0.32 -2.69
CA VAL A 117 21.99 0.31 -4.08
C VAL A 117 23.33 1.04 -4.20
N VAL A 118 23.41 2.30 -3.80
CA VAL A 118 24.61 3.12 -4.00
C VAL A 118 25.74 2.68 -3.08
N ALA A 119 25.51 2.64 -1.77
CA ALA A 119 26.51 2.17 -0.81
C ALA A 119 26.82 0.68 -1.01
N GLY A 120 25.79 -0.14 -1.30
CA GLY A 120 25.97 -1.57 -1.58
C GLY A 120 26.77 -1.87 -2.85
N ALA A 121 26.76 -0.97 -3.84
CA ALA A 121 27.57 -1.07 -5.05
C ALA A 121 29.07 -0.95 -4.79
N GLN A 122 29.45 -0.18 -3.77
CA GLN A 122 30.85 0.03 -3.39
C GLN A 122 31.42 -1.17 -2.61
N ASP A 123 30.57 -1.91 -1.88
CA ASP A 123 30.97 -3.03 -1.01
C ASP A 123 31.01 -4.41 -1.73
N GLY A 124 30.76 -4.49 -3.03
CA GLY A 124 30.75 -5.75 -3.79
C GLY A 124 29.56 -6.70 -3.53
N ALA A 125 28.70 -6.39 -2.56
CA ALA A 125 27.46 -7.12 -2.25
C ALA A 125 26.25 -6.69 -3.13
N SER A 126 26.51 -6.09 -4.29
CA SER A 126 25.62 -5.15 -4.97
C SER A 126 24.47 -5.76 -5.75
N THR A 127 24.63 -6.97 -6.27
CA THR A 127 23.67 -7.56 -7.23
C THR A 127 22.34 -7.93 -6.56
N TRP A 128 22.39 -8.52 -5.36
CA TRP A 128 21.19 -9.01 -4.67
C TRP A 128 20.40 -7.89 -4.00
N SER A 129 21.08 -6.89 -3.42
CA SER A 129 20.39 -5.72 -2.85
C SER A 129 19.76 -4.84 -3.94
N GLY A 130 20.46 -4.66 -5.07
CA GLY A 130 19.92 -3.98 -6.25
C GLY A 130 18.69 -4.69 -6.83
N ALA A 131 18.73 -6.02 -6.97
CA ALA A 131 17.60 -6.82 -7.46
C ALA A 131 16.37 -6.72 -6.55
N ALA A 132 16.56 -6.80 -5.22
CA ALA A 132 15.46 -6.72 -4.26
C ALA A 132 14.77 -5.34 -4.27
N VAL A 133 15.56 -4.26 -4.28
CA VAL A 133 15.02 -2.89 -4.36
C VAL A 133 14.37 -2.64 -5.73
N GLY A 134 15.02 -3.08 -6.81
CA GLY A 134 14.50 -2.97 -8.16
C GLY A 134 13.17 -3.71 -8.35
N ALA A 135 13.03 -4.91 -7.78
CA ALA A 135 11.78 -5.65 -7.78
C ALA A 135 10.68 -4.92 -7.00
N ALA A 136 10.98 -4.41 -5.80
CA ALA A 136 10.00 -3.70 -4.99
C ALA A 136 9.52 -2.39 -5.66
N VAL A 137 10.46 -1.59 -6.17
CA VAL A 137 10.15 -0.36 -6.91
C VAL A 137 9.44 -0.68 -8.22
N GLY A 138 9.88 -1.73 -8.93
CA GLY A 138 9.27 -2.18 -10.18
C GLY A 138 7.83 -2.63 -10.01
N ILE A 139 7.53 -3.41 -8.97
CA ILE A 139 6.15 -3.85 -8.64
C ILE A 139 5.29 -2.64 -8.30
N ALA A 140 5.79 -1.72 -7.47
CA ALA A 140 5.07 -0.50 -7.12
C ALA A 140 4.79 0.38 -8.35
N GLY A 141 5.81 0.59 -9.20
CA GLY A 141 5.69 1.35 -10.44
C GLY A 141 4.73 0.71 -11.43
N ALA A 142 4.82 -0.59 -11.65
CA ALA A 142 3.93 -1.34 -12.53
C ALA A 142 2.47 -1.24 -12.06
N ALA A 143 2.22 -1.37 -10.76
CA ALA A 143 0.89 -1.21 -10.18
C ALA A 143 0.31 0.20 -10.42
N LEU A 144 1.14 1.25 -10.28
CA LEU A 144 0.75 2.62 -10.58
C LEU A 144 0.46 2.85 -12.07
N VAL A 145 1.29 2.32 -12.96
CA VAL A 145 1.12 2.45 -14.42
C VAL A 145 -0.14 1.74 -14.90
N VAL A 146 -0.37 0.50 -14.46
CA VAL A 146 -1.60 -0.26 -14.79
C VAL A 146 -2.83 0.54 -14.35
N ARG A 147 -2.79 1.11 -13.15
CA ARG A 147 -3.89 1.92 -12.62
C ARG A 147 -4.09 3.23 -13.38
N ALA A 148 -3.01 3.87 -13.83
CA ALA A 148 -3.08 5.07 -14.67
C ALA A 148 -3.65 4.76 -16.06
N LYS A 149 -3.30 3.60 -16.64
CA LYS A 149 -3.82 3.15 -17.93
C LYS A 149 -5.32 2.82 -17.87
N GLN A 150 -5.75 2.11 -16.83
CA GLN A 150 -7.18 1.83 -16.59
C GLN A 150 -7.99 3.12 -16.44
N ARG A 151 -7.45 4.13 -15.75
CA ARG A 151 -8.07 5.46 -15.63
C ARG A 151 -8.19 6.20 -16.95
N ARG A 152 -7.26 5.98 -17.90
CA ARG A 152 -7.34 6.59 -19.23
C ARG A 152 -8.38 5.89 -20.10
N GLN A 153 -8.47 4.56 -20.04
CA GLN A 153 -9.47 3.80 -20.79
C GLN A 153 -10.89 4.13 -20.34
N ALA A 154 -11.15 4.17 -19.03
CA ALA A 154 -12.46 4.54 -18.50
C ALA A 154 -12.92 5.97 -18.88
N ARG A 155 -11.99 6.89 -19.16
CA ARG A 155 -12.31 8.23 -19.66
C ARG A 155 -12.63 8.26 -21.15
N PHE A 156 -12.10 7.30 -21.90
CA PHE A 156 -12.31 7.18 -23.34
C PHE A 156 -13.68 6.56 -23.61
N GLU A 157 -14.02 5.48 -22.89
CA GLU A 157 -15.33 4.82 -22.95
C GLU A 157 -16.46 5.78 -22.53
N ALA A 158 -16.28 6.56 -21.46
CA ALA A 158 -17.25 7.57 -21.04
C ALA A 158 -17.40 8.77 -22.01
N ALA A 159 -16.44 8.96 -22.93
CA ALA A 159 -16.52 9.98 -23.97
C ALA A 159 -17.21 9.46 -25.25
N GLU A 160 -17.16 8.14 -25.49
CA GLU A 160 -17.89 7.47 -26.58
C GLU A 160 -19.40 7.37 -26.30
N ASP A 161 -19.82 7.17 -25.04
CA ASP A 161 -21.24 7.09 -24.66
C ASP A 161 -21.99 8.43 -24.69
N LEU A 162 -21.29 9.55 -24.90
CA LEU A 162 -21.85 10.92 -24.95
C LEU A 162 -22.01 11.48 -26.39
N VAL A 163 -21.69 10.68 -27.41
CA VAL A 163 -21.83 11.01 -28.85
C VAL A 163 -22.95 10.19 -29.48
#